data_AF-A0A4Q2YK00-F1
#
_entry.id   AF-A0A4Q2YK00-F1
#
_cell.length_a   1.000
_cell.length_b   1.000
_cell.length_c   1.000
_cell.angle_alpha   90.00
_cell.angle_beta   90.00
_cell.angle_gamma   90.00
#
_symmetry.space_group_name_H-M   'P 1'
#
loop_
_entity.id
_entity.type
_entity.pdbx_description
1 polymer ?
#
loop_
_entity_poly.entity_id
_entity_poly.type
_entity_poly.pdbx_seq_one_letter_code
_entity_poly.pdbx_strand_id
1 'polypeptide(L)' 'MATLLEVQKAADELSGEEQAGLVAHLLAAFPTAPLGPDDDEIDRREIEMDSGVVRALNHDEFLSAVGRQ' A
#
# COMPACT_ATOMS: atom_id res chain seq x y z
N MET A 1 -11.18 12.40 14.31
CA MET A 1 -10.68 11.24 13.57
C MET A 1 -9.24 11.58 13.19
N ALA A 2 -8.26 10.78 13.61
CA ALA A 2 -6.85 11.07 13.35
C ALA A 2 -6.53 10.89 11.87
N THR A 3 -5.65 11.73 11.34
CA THR A 3 -5.09 11.59 9.99
C THR A 3 -4.06 10.44 9.96
N LEU A 4 -3.78 9.89 8.78
CA LEU A 4 -2.75 8.85 8.63
C LEU A 4 -1.38 9.33 9.12
N LEU A 5 -1.05 10.61 8.90
CA LEU A 5 0.20 11.21 9.36
C LEU A 5 0.27 11.31 10.89
N GLU A 6 -0.84 11.61 11.56
CA GLU A 6 -0.92 11.62 13.03
C GLU A 6 -0.78 10.21 13.62
N VAL A 7 -1.39 9.21 12.97
CA VAL A 7 -1.23 7.80 13.37
C VAL A 7 0.21 7.33 13.17
N GLN A 8 0.86 7.72 12.08
CA GLN A 8 2.26 7.38 11.82
C GLN A 8 3.19 7.97 12.89
N LYS A 9 3.03 9.27 13.21
CA LYS A 9 3.82 9.91 14.27
C LYS A 9 3.66 9.22 15.63
N ALA A 10 2.42 8.86 15.98
CA ALA A 10 2.15 8.15 17.22
C ALA A 10 2.82 6.76 17.25
N ALA A 11 2.89 6.05 16.12
CA ALA A 11 3.59 4.77 16.02
C ALA A 11 5.12 4.92 16.10
N ASP A 12 5.68 6.02 15.55
CA ASP A 12 7.11 6.33 15.60
C ASP A 12 7.59 6.67 17.03
N GLU A 13 6.70 7.15 17.90
CA GLU A 13 6.98 7.47 19.31
C GLU A 13 6.95 6.25 20.25
N LEU A 14 6.48 5.09 19.77
CA LEU A 14 6.42 3.85 20.56
C LEU A 14 7.81 3.27 20.83
N SER A 15 7.96 2.58 21.96
CA SER A 15 9.13 1.74 22.20
C SER A 15 9.16 0.54 21.22
N GLY A 16 10.34 -0.08 21.07
CA GLY A 16 10.47 -1.24 20.17
C GLY A 16 9.57 -2.42 20.54
N GLU A 17 9.29 -2.63 21.83
CA GLU A 17 8.35 -3.67 22.30
C GLU A 17 6.91 -3.33 21.93
N GLU A 18 6.50 -2.08 22.11
CA GLU A 18 5.16 -1.61 21.75
C GLU A 18 4.94 -1.63 20.23
N GLN A 19 5.97 -1.27 19.44
CA GLN A 19 5.93 -1.41 17.98
C GLN A 19 5.74 -2.87 17.55
N ALA A 20 6.47 -3.81 18.18
CA ALA A 20 6.32 -5.23 17.89
C ALA A 20 4.90 -5.73 18.22
N GLY A 21 4.34 -5.30 19.36
CA GLY A 21 2.96 -5.59 19.75
C GLY A 21 1.93 -5.01 18.77
N LEU A 22 2.13 -3.77 18.32
CA LEU A 22 1.29 -3.10 17.34
C LEU A 22 1.31 -3.83 15.99
N VAL A 23 2.49 -4.21 15.49
CA VAL A 23 2.62 -4.98 14.24
C VAL A 23 1.90 -6.33 14.35
N ALA A 24 2.09 -7.06 15.44
CA ALA A 24 1.41 -8.34 15.67
C ALA A 24 -0.11 -8.18 15.70
N HIS A 25 -0.61 -7.14 16.36
CA HIS A 25 -2.03 -6.82 16.40
C HIS A 25 -2.59 -6.50 15.00
N LEU A 26 -1.90 -5.67 14.23
CA LEU A 26 -2.33 -5.29 12.87
C LEU A 26 -2.36 -6.50 11.93
N LEU A 27 -1.34 -7.35 11.96
CA LEU A 27 -1.28 -8.57 11.15
C LEU A 27 -2.39 -9.57 11.55
N ALA A 28 -2.66 -9.72 12.84
CA ALA A 28 -3.75 -10.58 13.32
C ALA A 28 -5.14 -10.04 12.93
N ALA A 29 -5.31 -8.71 12.91
CA ALA A 29 -6.57 -8.06 12.55
C ALA A 29 -6.82 -8.03 11.03
N PHE A 30 -5.77 -8.15 10.21
CA PHE A 30 -5.85 -8.18 8.76
C PHE A 30 -5.28 -9.49 8.18
N PRO A 31 -5.97 -10.63 8.37
CA PRO A 31 -5.52 -11.92 7.82
C PRO A 31 -5.51 -11.96 6.29
N THR A 32 -6.25 -11.06 5.64
CA THR A 32 -6.23 -10.84 4.18
C THR A 32 -5.56 -9.52 3.81
N ALA A 33 -4.58 -9.07 4.61
CA ALA A 33 -3.76 -7.94 4.23
C ALA A 33 -3.21 -8.18 2.81
N PRO A 34 -3.35 -7.22 1.88
CA PRO A 34 -2.76 -7.37 0.56
C PRO A 34 -1.24 -7.48 0.73
N LEU A 35 -0.68 -8.66 0.44
CA LEU A 35 0.75 -8.95 0.56
C LEU A 35 1.58 -8.35 -0.60
N GLY A 36 0.99 -7.43 -1.37
CA GLY A 36 1.47 -7.06 -2.68
C GLY A 36 1.11 -8.09 -3.74
N PRO A 37 1.45 -7.81 -5.02
CA PRO A 37 1.32 -8.79 -6.09
C PRO A 37 2.31 -9.94 -5.88
N ASP A 38 1.88 -11.15 -6.22
CA ASP A 38 2.79 -12.30 -6.33
C ASP A 38 3.59 -12.24 -7.65
N ASP A 39 4.58 -13.13 -7.79
CA ASP A 39 5.46 -13.16 -8.97
C ASP A 39 4.66 -13.37 -10.27
N ASP A 40 3.64 -14.24 -10.25
CA ASP A 40 2.77 -14.52 -11.40
C ASP A 40 1.94 -13.28 -11.81
N GLU A 41 1.50 -12.48 -10.83
CA GLU A 41 0.83 -11.21 -11.08
C GLU A 41 1.78 -10.17 -11.67
N ILE A 42 3.03 -10.10 -11.18
CA ILE A 42 4.05 -9.18 -11.72
C ILE A 42 4.31 -9.50 -13.19
N ASP A 43 4.60 -10.76 -13.51
CA ASP A 43 4.88 -11.20 -14.89
C ASP A 43 3.72 -10.88 -15.83
N ARG A 44 2.48 -11.09 -15.37
CA ARG A 44 1.28 -10.77 -16.15
C ARG A 44 1.15 -9.27 -16.41
N ARG A 45 1.36 -8.43 -15.39
CA ARG A 45 1.28 -6.97 -15.52
C ARG A 45 2.33 -6.45 -16.49
N GLU A 46 3.54 -6.99 -16.48
CA GLU A 46 4.58 -6.64 -17.46
C GLU A 46 4.14 -6.96 -18.89
N ILE A 47 3.64 -8.18 -19.13
CA ILE A 47 3.14 -8.60 -20.46
C ILE A 47 1.97 -7.71 -20.92
N GLU A 48 1.03 -7.40 -20.04
CA GLU A 48 -0.11 -6.53 -20.35
C GLU A 48 0.32 -5.11 -20.71
N MET A 49 1.34 -4.58 -20.02
CA MET A 49 1.91 -3.26 -20.31
C MET A 49 2.62 -3.25 -21.68
N ASP A 50 3.47 -4.24 -21.94
CA ASP A 50 4.23 -4.34 -23.18
C ASP A 50 3.33 -4.61 -24.40
N SER A 51 2.26 -5.38 -24.23
CA SER A 51 1.27 -5.66 -25.28
C SER A 51 0.35 -4.47 -25.57
N GLY A 52 0.31 -3.46 -24.70
CA GLY A 52 -0.60 -2.33 -24.80
C GLY A 52 -2.06 -2.66 -24.48
N VAL A 53 -2.32 -3.82 -23.87
CA VAL A 53 -3.65 -4.20 -23.37
C VAL A 53 -4.10 -3.26 -22.25
N VAL A 54 -3.14 -2.75 -21.46
CA VAL A 54 -3.38 -1.71 -20.45
C VAL A 54 -2.78 -0.37 -20.88
N ARG A 55 -3.47 0.72 -20.53
CA ARG A 55 -3.01 2.08 -20.79
C ARG A 55 -2.36 2.67 -19.55
N ALA A 56 -1.13 3.14 -19.68
CA ALA A 56 -0.47 3.90 -18.62
C ALA A 56 -1.23 5.22 -18.33
N LEU A 57 -1.35 5.56 -17.06
CA LEU A 57 -1.85 6.87 -16.63
C LEU A 57 -0.73 7.90 -16.77
N ASN A 58 -1.08 9.09 -17.26
CA ASN A 58 -0.19 10.24 -17.14
C ASN A 58 -0.20 10.78 -15.70
N HIS A 59 0.65 11.78 -15.42
CA HIS A 59 0.80 12.32 -14.07
C HIS A 59 -0.52 12.85 -13.48
N ASP A 60 -1.27 13.64 -14.24
CA ASP A 60 -2.51 14.27 -13.78
C ASP A 60 -3.61 13.22 -13.53
N GLU A 61 -3.68 12.21 -14.40
CA GLU A 61 -4.58 11.07 -14.24
C GLU A 61 -4.23 10.24 -13.00
N PHE A 62 -2.94 10.04 -12.73
CA PHE A 62 -2.47 9.36 -11.53
C PHE A 62 -2.86 10.15 -10.26
N LEU A 63 -2.60 11.46 -10.22
CA LEU A 63 -2.96 12.31 -9.08
C LEU A 63 -4.47 12.22 -8.80
N SER A 64 -5.30 12.37 -9.83
CA SER A 64 -6.74 12.25 -9.70
C SER A 64 -7.17 10.87 -9.19
N ALA A 65 -6.52 9.78 -9.64
CA ALA A 65 -6.85 8.42 -9.21
C ALA A 65 -6.51 8.16 -7.72
N VAL A 66 -5.45 8.80 -7.20
CA VAL A 66 -5.05 8.68 -5.79
C VAL A 66 -5.66 9.76 -4.88
N GLY A 67 -6.63 10.53 -5.39
CA GLY A 67 -7.33 11.57 -4.62
C GLY A 67 -6.48 12.78 -4.29
N ARG A 68 -5.48 13.09 -5.13
CA ARG A 68 -4.61 14.27 -5.04
C ARG A 68 -4.91 15.19 -6.23
N GLN A 69 -4.86 16.51 -6.02
CA GLN A 69 -4.99 17.53 -7.06
C GLN A 69 -3.82 18.50 -6.97
#